data_AF-W6KTP4-F1
#
_entry.id   AF-W6KTP4-F1
#
_cell.length_a   1.000
_cell.length_b   1.000
_cell.length_c   1.000
_cell.angle_alpha   90.00
_cell.angle_beta   90.00
_cell.angle_gamma   90.00
#
_symmetry.space_group_name_H-M   'P 1'
#
loop_
_entity.id
_entity.type
_entity.pdbx_description
1 polymer ?
#
loop_
_entity_poly.entity_id
_entity_poly.type
_entity_poly.pdbx_seq_one_letter_code
_entity_poly.pdbx_strand_id
1 'polypeptide(L)'
;MGCFNSKVLSPDGFYWYGPTDFEYNTKKALFEKSNGLLFRLVNDERKQWAFYNDTKEYDFIVTTTFGPESSNLIALGKTSLMLNHDGTYTSTNVIHPGYTEPYIQGDISGFDTTVEAVFLDNKTSHRVRYVPTDVVSPRD
;
A
#
# COMPACT_ATOMS: atom_id res chain seq x y z
N MET A 1 -22.89 -17.80 18.26
CA MET A 1 -23.00 -16.44 18.82
C MET A 1 -21.95 -15.60 18.12
N GLY A 2 -22.37 -14.59 17.34
CA GLY A 2 -21.49 -13.83 16.47
C GLY A 2 -20.60 -12.86 17.26
N CYS A 3 -19.29 -13.00 17.12
CA CYS A 3 -18.34 -11.96 17.52
C CYS A 3 -18.34 -10.88 16.43
N PHE A 4 -19.07 -9.79 16.68
CA PHE A 4 -18.90 -8.56 15.93
C PHE A 4 -17.62 -7.89 16.43
N ASN A 5 -16.57 -7.96 15.63
CA ASN A 5 -15.30 -7.28 15.89
C ASN A 5 -15.52 -5.78 15.65
N SER A 6 -15.94 -5.03 16.67
CA SER A 6 -16.05 -3.58 16.60
C SER A 6 -14.64 -3.00 16.51
N LYS A 7 -14.29 -2.49 15.31
CA LYS A 7 -13.11 -1.63 15.09
C LYS A 7 -13.18 -0.47 16.08
N VAL A 8 -12.44 -0.55 17.18
CA VAL A 8 -12.34 0.52 18.16
C VAL A 8 -11.59 1.68 17.52
N LEU A 9 -12.31 2.76 17.25
CA LEU A 9 -11.77 4.00 16.70
C LEU A 9 -11.12 4.82 17.83
N SER A 10 -9.89 5.27 17.61
CA SER A 10 -9.22 6.22 18.50
C SER A 10 -9.81 7.63 18.29
N PRO A 11 -9.84 8.50 19.32
CA PRO A 11 -10.37 9.86 19.22
C PRO A 11 -9.64 10.73 18.17
N ASP A 12 -8.39 10.41 17.83
CA ASP A 12 -7.57 11.10 16.81
C ASP A 12 -7.87 10.69 15.36
N GLY A 13 -8.85 9.81 15.12
CA GLY A 13 -9.25 9.45 13.76
C GLY A 13 -8.41 8.36 13.09
N PHE A 14 -7.52 7.71 13.83
CA PHE A 14 -6.66 6.62 13.38
C PHE A 14 -7.09 5.25 13.95
N TYR A 15 -6.89 4.17 13.20
CA TYR A 15 -7.13 2.79 13.64
C TYR A 15 -5.82 2.20 14.20
N TRP A 16 -5.50 2.58 15.44
CA TRP A 16 -4.22 2.25 16.10
C TRP A 16 -3.89 0.75 16.18
N TYR A 17 -4.90 -0.13 16.16
CA TYR A 17 -4.73 -1.59 16.24
C TYR A 17 -4.18 -2.23 14.96
N GLY A 18 -4.10 -1.47 13.86
CA GLY A 18 -3.65 -1.98 12.58
C GLY A 18 -4.61 -3.03 11.99
N PRO A 19 -4.23 -3.61 10.85
CA PRO A 19 -5.08 -4.53 10.12
C PRO A 19 -5.10 -5.90 10.79
N THR A 20 -6.28 -6.41 11.11
CA THR A 20 -6.49 -7.76 11.67
C THR A 20 -6.78 -8.81 10.59
N ASP A 21 -6.97 -8.37 9.35
CA ASP A 21 -7.44 -9.20 8.23
C ASP A 21 -6.29 -9.73 7.35
N PHE A 22 -5.05 -9.31 7.63
CA PHE A 22 -3.87 -9.70 6.86
C PHE A 22 -2.72 -10.06 7.80
N GLU A 23 -2.14 -11.25 7.62
CA GLU A 23 -0.97 -11.69 8.38
C GLU A 23 0.29 -11.03 7.81
N TYR A 24 1.06 -10.34 8.65
CA TYR A 24 2.31 -9.70 8.25
C TYR A 24 3.36 -9.85 9.35
N ASN A 25 4.63 -9.94 8.94
CA ASN A 25 5.77 -9.94 9.86
C ASN A 25 6.44 -8.56 9.92
N THR A 26 6.34 -7.77 8.85
CA THR A 26 6.92 -6.41 8.79
C THR A 26 5.85 -5.40 8.39
N LYS A 27 5.78 -4.29 9.14
CA LYS A 27 4.94 -3.12 8.83
C LYS A 27 5.84 -1.90 8.65
N LYS A 28 5.75 -1.25 7.48
CA LYS A 28 6.50 -0.02 7.18
C LYS A 28 5.55 1.12 6.82
N ALA A 29 5.72 2.27 7.45
CA ALA A 29 5.00 3.49 7.05
C ALA A 29 5.60 4.01 5.73
N LEU A 30 4.76 4.44 4.79
CA LEU A 30 5.19 5.04 3.53
C LEU A 30 5.33 6.56 3.61
N PHE A 31 4.80 7.18 4.66
CA PHE A 31 4.86 8.61 4.88
C PHE A 31 5.56 8.89 6.22
N GLU A 32 6.55 9.77 6.20
CA GLU A 32 7.19 10.27 7.43
C GLU A 32 6.35 11.36 8.13
N LYS A 33 5.37 11.93 7.42
CA LYS A 33 4.42 12.91 7.98
C LYS A 33 3.24 12.23 8.66
N SER A 34 2.78 12.85 9.75
CA SER A 34 1.67 12.33 10.58
C SER A 34 1.98 10.92 11.12
N ASN A 35 0.98 10.08 11.34
CA ASN A 35 1.17 8.76 11.94
C ASN A 35 1.71 7.68 10.98
N GLY A 36 1.99 8.03 9.72
CA GLY A 36 2.36 7.08 8.66
C GLY A 36 1.37 6.98 7.51
N LEU A 37 0.10 7.40 7.70
CA LEU A 37 -1.05 7.44 6.74
C LEU A 37 -1.36 6.14 5.99
N LEU A 38 -0.40 5.62 5.23
CA LEU A 38 -0.43 4.37 4.49
C LEU A 38 0.73 3.49 4.96
N PHE A 39 0.42 2.24 5.26
CA PHE A 39 1.40 1.27 5.71
C PHE A 39 1.52 0.14 4.70
N ARG A 40 2.75 -0.22 4.33
CA ARG A 40 3.05 -1.46 3.63
C ARG A 40 3.24 -2.57 4.66
N LEU A 41 2.45 -3.61 4.49
CA LEU A 41 2.53 -4.85 5.23
C LEU A 41 3.28 -5.85 4.34
N VAL A 42 4.31 -6.46 4.88
CA VAL A 42 5.07 -7.52 4.22
C VAL A 42 4.91 -8.78 5.04
N ASN A 43 4.63 -9.88 4.35
CA ASN A 43 4.68 -11.24 4.84
C ASN A 43 5.80 -11.98 4.11
N ASP A 44 6.96 -12.11 4.75
CA ASP A 44 8.15 -12.76 4.16
C ASP A 44 7.96 -14.27 3.99
N GLU A 45 7.14 -14.93 4.84
CA GLU A 45 6.89 -16.38 4.73
C GLU A 45 6.07 -16.71 3.47
N ARG A 46 5.05 -15.89 3.18
CA ARG A 46 4.18 -16.05 2.00
C ARG A 46 4.70 -15.25 0.81
N LYS A 47 5.73 -14.43 0.99
CA LYS A 47 6.24 -13.43 0.04
C LYS A 47 5.14 -12.51 -0.48
N GLN A 48 4.23 -12.09 0.40
CA GLN A 48 3.05 -11.29 0.06
C GLN A 48 3.16 -9.88 0.62
N TRP A 49 2.74 -8.91 -0.17
CA TRP A 49 2.60 -7.52 0.26
C TRP A 49 1.14 -7.11 0.25
N ALA A 50 0.78 -6.29 1.21
CA ALA A 50 -0.50 -5.61 1.27
C ALA A 50 -0.29 -4.16 1.69
N PHE A 51 -1.27 -3.31 1.38
CA PHE A 51 -1.27 -1.93 1.84
C PHE A 51 -2.47 -1.69 2.74
N TYR A 52 -2.22 -0.98 3.84
CA TYR A 52 -3.22 -0.58 4.81
C TYR A 52 -3.32 0.93 4.86
N ASN A 53 -4.50 1.45 4.53
CA ASN A 53 -4.80 2.87 4.62
C ASN A 53 -5.45 3.16 5.98
N ASP A 54 -4.75 3.92 6.82
CA ASP A 54 -5.20 4.29 8.17
C ASP A 54 -5.95 5.62 8.21
N THR A 55 -6.11 6.28 7.07
CA THR A 55 -6.84 7.54 6.96
C THR A 55 -8.34 7.30 6.83
N LYS A 56 -9.12 8.38 6.90
CA LYS A 56 -10.60 8.37 6.70
C LYS A 56 -11.06 9.11 5.46
N GLU A 57 -10.23 10.01 4.93
CA GLU A 57 -10.65 11.01 3.95
C GLU A 57 -9.87 10.89 2.63
N TYR A 58 -8.88 10.01 2.55
CA TYR A 58 -8.05 9.87 1.36
C TYR A 58 -8.11 8.45 0.82
N ASP A 59 -8.35 8.33 -0.49
CA ASP A 59 -7.99 7.14 -1.24
C ASP A 59 -6.51 7.25 -1.63
N PHE A 60 -5.75 6.17 -1.44
CA PHE A 60 -4.37 6.10 -1.91
C PHE A 60 -4.27 5.23 -3.14
N ILE A 61 -3.81 5.80 -4.24
CA ILE A 61 -3.46 5.07 -5.46
C ILE A 61 -1.97 4.74 -5.35
N VAL A 62 -1.67 3.46 -5.17
CA VAL A 62 -0.29 2.97 -5.01
C VAL A 62 0.17 2.35 -6.31
N THR A 63 1.20 2.95 -6.91
CA THR A 63 1.85 2.44 -8.10
C THR A 63 3.26 2.00 -7.74
N THR A 64 3.58 0.73 -7.94
CA THR A 64 4.91 0.18 -7.66
C THR A 64 5.51 -0.43 -8.91
N THR A 65 6.70 0.04 -9.27
CA THR A 65 7.52 -0.52 -10.34
C THR A 65 8.56 -1.45 -9.73
N PHE A 66 8.53 -2.72 -10.09
CA PHE A 66 9.49 -3.73 -9.65
C PHE A 66 10.61 -3.88 -10.68
N GLY A 67 11.83 -4.09 -10.20
CA GLY A 67 13.01 -4.28 -11.03
C GLY A 67 12.91 -5.54 -11.91
N PRO A 68 13.67 -5.61 -13.01
CA PRO A 68 13.59 -6.71 -13.99
C PRO A 68 14.04 -8.06 -13.41
N GLU A 69 14.83 -8.05 -12.34
CA GLU A 69 15.25 -9.25 -11.60
C GLU A 69 14.15 -9.82 -10.68
N SER A 70 12.98 -9.17 -10.63
CA SER A 70 11.84 -9.67 -9.86
C SER A 70 11.15 -10.81 -10.61
N SER A 71 10.78 -11.86 -9.90
CA SER A 71 10.23 -13.08 -10.50
C SER A 71 9.04 -13.63 -9.71
N ASN A 72 8.23 -14.46 -10.37
CA ASN A 72 7.02 -15.04 -9.78
C ASN A 72 6.04 -14.00 -9.19
N LEU A 73 5.99 -12.81 -9.79
CA LEU A 73 5.08 -11.75 -9.38
C LEU A 73 3.64 -12.07 -9.76
N ILE A 74 2.76 -12.13 -8.78
CA ILE A 74 1.34 -12.42 -8.90
C ILE A 74 0.57 -11.26 -8.29
N ALA A 75 -0.32 -10.64 -9.08
CA ALA A 75 -1.23 -9.62 -8.61
C ALA A 75 -2.29 -10.23 -7.68
N LEU A 76 -2.52 -9.60 -6.53
CA LEU A 76 -3.53 -10.02 -5.57
C LEU A 76 -4.68 -9.02 -5.50
N GLY A 77 -5.87 -9.52 -5.17
CA GLY A 77 -7.06 -8.69 -4.97
C GLY A 77 -7.43 -7.91 -6.23
N LYS A 78 -7.50 -6.57 -6.09
CA LYS A 78 -7.84 -5.63 -7.17
C LYS A 78 -6.61 -5.04 -7.87
N THR A 79 -5.43 -5.55 -7.56
CA THR A 79 -4.18 -5.02 -8.10
C THR A 79 -4.06 -5.34 -9.59
N SER A 80 -3.77 -4.31 -10.38
CA SER A 80 -3.36 -4.48 -11.77
C SER A 80 -1.85 -4.69 -11.81
N LEU A 81 -1.36 -5.65 -12.61
CA LEU A 81 0.06 -5.89 -12.85
C LEU A 81 0.31 -5.92 -14.36
N MET A 82 1.32 -5.19 -14.81
CA MET A 82 1.69 -5.06 -16.21
C MET A 82 3.20 -5.24 -16.37
N LEU A 83 3.63 -6.07 -17.32
CA LEU A 83 5.03 -6.18 -17.73
C LEU A 83 5.33 -5.06 -18.74
N ASN A 84 6.34 -4.26 -18.45
CA ASN A 84 6.80 -3.20 -19.34
C ASN A 84 7.80 -3.72 -20.38
N HIS A 85 8.02 -2.96 -21.44
CA HIS A 85 8.94 -3.32 -22.53
C HIS A 85 10.41 -3.43 -22.10
N ASP A 86 10.79 -2.71 -21.04
CA ASP A 86 12.11 -2.70 -20.41
C ASP A 86 12.34 -3.87 -19.44
N GLY A 87 11.35 -4.76 -19.29
CA GLY A 87 11.43 -5.95 -18.42
C GLY A 87 11.05 -5.69 -16.96
N THR A 88 10.73 -4.45 -16.58
CA THR A 88 10.18 -4.11 -15.26
C THR A 88 8.69 -4.45 -15.16
N TYR A 89 8.18 -4.62 -13.95
CA TYR A 89 6.75 -4.85 -13.72
C TYR A 89 6.12 -3.65 -13.02
N THR A 90 5.06 -3.08 -13.57
CA THR A 90 4.29 -2.01 -12.92
C THR A 90 3.02 -2.57 -12.33
N SER A 91 2.80 -2.29 -11.05
CA SER A 91 1.56 -2.63 -10.35
C SER A 91 0.84 -1.39 -9.89
N THR A 92 -0.50 -1.43 -9.89
CA THR A 92 -1.34 -0.32 -9.44
C THR A 92 -2.54 -0.84 -8.68
N ASN A 93 -2.82 -0.27 -7.50
CA ASN A 93 -4.02 -0.56 -6.72
C ASN A 93 -4.50 0.69 -5.97
N VAL A 94 -5.81 0.77 -5.70
CA VAL A 94 -6.43 1.83 -4.92
C VAL A 94 -6.79 1.28 -3.54
N ILE A 95 -6.30 1.95 -2.49
CA ILE A 95 -6.45 1.52 -1.11
C ILE A 95 -7.39 2.49 -0.41
N HIS A 96 -8.59 2.00 -0.11
CA HIS A 96 -9.65 2.81 0.50
C HIS A 96 -9.41 3.08 1.99
N PRO A 97 -9.90 4.21 2.53
CA PRO A 97 -9.72 4.58 3.93
C PRO A 97 -10.21 3.50 4.90
N GLY A 98 -9.32 3.10 5.81
CA GLY A 98 -9.58 2.05 6.82
C GLY A 98 -9.50 0.61 6.29
N TYR A 99 -9.20 0.39 5.01
CA TYR A 99 -9.12 -0.95 4.41
C TYR A 99 -7.67 -1.42 4.23
N THR A 100 -7.54 -2.76 4.24
CA THR A 100 -6.31 -3.45 3.84
C THR A 100 -6.59 -4.11 2.51
N GLU A 101 -5.75 -3.85 1.52
CA GLU A 101 -5.88 -4.46 0.21
C GLU A 101 -4.59 -5.24 -0.09
N PRO A 102 -4.69 -6.55 -0.39
CA PRO A 102 -3.55 -7.33 -0.81
C PRO A 102 -3.06 -6.82 -2.18
N TYR A 103 -1.74 -6.84 -2.39
CA TYR A 103 -1.11 -6.14 -3.50
C TYR A 103 -0.42 -7.09 -4.48
N ILE A 104 0.71 -7.64 -4.07
CA ILE A 104 1.54 -8.52 -4.91
C ILE A 104 2.02 -9.70 -4.07
N GLN A 105 2.29 -10.81 -4.72
CA GLN A 105 3.03 -11.93 -4.17
C GLN A 105 4.20 -12.28 -5.09
N GLY A 106 5.39 -12.55 -4.55
CA GLY A 106 6.51 -13.04 -5.35
C GLY A 106 7.88 -12.61 -4.83
N ASP A 107 8.90 -12.88 -5.63
CA ASP A 107 10.29 -12.53 -5.35
C ASP A 107 10.59 -11.15 -5.93
N ILE A 108 10.77 -10.16 -5.05
CA ILE A 108 10.95 -8.76 -5.41
C ILE A 108 12.43 -8.39 -5.30
N SER A 109 13.01 -7.97 -6.43
CA SER A 109 14.41 -7.54 -6.55
C SER A 109 14.47 -6.08 -6.97
N GLY A 110 14.46 -5.19 -5.98
CA GLY A 110 14.39 -3.74 -6.18
C GLY A 110 12.97 -3.26 -6.56
N PHE A 111 12.55 -2.13 -6.00
CA PHE A 111 11.25 -1.55 -6.29
C PHE A 111 11.27 -0.04 -6.09
N ASP A 112 10.43 0.64 -6.85
CA ASP A 112 10.08 2.05 -6.69
C ASP A 112 8.57 2.15 -6.46
N THR A 113 8.15 2.82 -5.40
CA THR A 113 6.72 3.02 -5.11
C THR A 113 6.40 4.50 -5.19
N THR A 114 5.38 4.86 -5.95
CA THR A 114 4.76 6.19 -5.99
C THR A 114 3.35 6.10 -5.42
N VAL A 115 2.93 7.09 -4.64
CA VAL A 115 1.60 7.12 -4.00
C VAL A 115 0.87 8.40 -4.35
N GLU A 116 -0.32 8.31 -4.92
CA GLU A 116 -1.19 9.48 -5.09
C GLU A 116 -2.28 9.47 -4.03
N ALA A 117 -2.44 10.58 -3.31
CA ALA A 117 -3.53 10.78 -2.35
C ALA A 117 -4.67 11.52 -3.05
N VAL A 118 -5.88 10.97 -2.99
CA VAL A 118 -7.08 11.56 -3.55
C VAL A 118 -8.04 11.85 -2.41
N PHE A 119 -8.34 13.14 -2.18
CA PHE A 119 -9.28 13.54 -1.14
C PHE A 119 -10.71 13.18 -1.54
N LEU A 120 -11.41 12.51 -0.65
CA LEU A 120 -12.80 12.08 -0.77
C LEU A 120 -13.74 13.18 -0.29
N ASP A 121 -13.76 14.31 -0.99
CA ASP A 121 -14.80 15.33 -0.78
C ASP A 121 -15.88 15.22 -1.85
N ASN A 122 -17.13 15.38 -1.42
CA ASN A 122 -18.30 15.31 -2.28
C ASN A 122 -18.48 16.55 -3.18
N LYS A 123 -17.56 17.52 -3.18
CA LYS A 123 -17.63 18.71 -4.04
C LYS A 123 -16.47 18.96 -5.00
N THR A 124 -15.25 18.46 -4.78
CA THR A 124 -14.17 18.61 -5.78
C THR A 124 -13.01 17.67 -5.45
N SER A 125 -12.74 16.69 -6.32
CA SER A 125 -11.62 15.76 -6.13
C SER A 125 -10.29 16.48 -6.41
N HIS A 126 -9.54 16.78 -5.35
CA HIS A 126 -8.16 17.27 -5.46
C HIS A 126 -7.20 16.08 -5.44
N ARG A 127 -6.44 15.89 -6.53
CA ARG A 127 -5.39 14.87 -6.64
C ARG A 127 -4.05 15.46 -6.21
N VAL A 128 -3.41 14.86 -5.21
CA VAL A 128 -2.05 15.22 -4.78
C VAL A 128 -1.14 14.03 -5.03
N ARG A 129 -0.15 14.17 -5.91
CA ARG A 129 0.85 13.13 -6.16
C ARG A 129 1.97 13.22 -5.12
N TYR A 130 2.27 12.12 -4.46
CA TYR A 130 3.35 12.01 -3.49
C TYR A 130 4.35 10.92 -3.91
N VAL A 131 5.63 11.19 -3.67
CA VAL A 131 6.71 10.22 -3.89
C VAL A 131 7.31 9.94 -2.51
N PRO A 132 7.18 8.72 -1.96
CA PRO A 132 7.74 8.36 -0.66
C PRO A 132 9.26 8.47 -0.66
N THR A 133 9.83 8.91 0.46
CA THR A 133 11.26 9.17 0.65
C THR A 133 12.11 7.91 0.71
N ASP A 134 11.51 6.72 0.88
CA ASP A 134 12.19 5.41 0.84
C ASP A 134 12.64 4.97 -0.56
N VAL A 135 12.39 5.77 -1.60
CA VAL A 135 13.05 5.62 -2.90
C VAL A 135 14.52 5.98 -2.72
N VAL A 136 15.30 5.00 -2.27
CA VAL A 136 16.75 5.03 -2.40
C VAL A 136 17.03 4.99 -3.89
N SER A 137 17.14 6.19 -4.46
CA SER A 137 17.81 6.44 -5.72
C SER A 137 19.21 5.81 -5.59
N PRO A 138 19.60 4.84 -6.43
CA PRO A 138 21.01 4.48 -6.53
C PRO A 138 21.73 5.74 -7.00
N ARG A 139 22.42 6.39 -6.06
CA ARG A 139 23.39 7.44 -6.38
C ARG A 139 24.64 6.74 -6.91
N ASP A 140 24.96 7.11 -8.14
CA ASP A 140 26.23 6.91 -8.88
C ASP A 140 26.60 5.47 -9.27
#